data_AF-A0AAF0LIP5-F1
#
_entry.id   AF-A0AAF0LIP5-F1
#
_cell.length_a   1.000
_cell.length_b   1.000
_cell.length_c   1.000
_cell.angle_alpha   90.00
_cell.angle_beta   90.00
_cell.angle_gamma   90.00
#
_symmetry.space_group_name_H-M   'P 1'
#
loop_
_entity.id
_entity.type
_entity.pdbx_description
1 polymer ?
#
loop_
_entity_poly.entity_id
_entity_poly.type
_entity_poly.pdbx_seq_one_letter_code
_entity_poly.pdbx_strand_id
1 'polypeptide(L)'
;MVDFVEDSSTAAGGTWEHVSGPGVRECEQQGGATGTAFVYVIKRADTAGADADSDIRLVSKHWQDLGIEVEEYQSGGAYPVPGVRGRGGPVTSVSFNAYPGNYQISATSKCSDGMPDKLRLEN
;
A
#
# COMPACT_ATOMS: atom_id res chain seq x y z
N MET A 1 -8.31 -3.31 -5.51
CA MET A 1 -7.35 -2.77 -4.52
C MET A 1 -6.81 -3.87 -3.63
N VAL A 2 -7.67 -4.68 -2.99
CA VAL A 2 -7.22 -5.83 -2.19
C VAL A 2 -6.34 -6.75 -3.03
N ASP A 3 -6.84 -7.20 -4.19
CA ASP A 3 -6.08 -8.01 -5.16
C ASP A 3 -4.74 -7.37 -5.54
N PHE A 4 -4.72 -6.06 -5.78
CA PHE A 4 -3.48 -5.32 -6.08
C PHE A 4 -2.45 -5.42 -4.95
N VAL A 5 -2.88 -5.34 -3.68
CA VAL A 5 -1.96 -5.47 -2.53
C VAL A 5 -1.52 -6.92 -2.35
N GLU A 6 -2.41 -7.89 -2.59
CA GLU A 6 -2.10 -9.32 -2.52
C GLU A 6 -1.09 -9.73 -3.62
N ASP A 7 -1.29 -9.26 -4.85
CA ASP A 7 -0.36 -9.46 -5.97
C ASP A 7 0.99 -8.79 -5.70
N SER A 8 0.98 -7.59 -5.10
CA SER A 8 2.20 -6.91 -4.66
C SER A 8 2.96 -7.72 -3.62
N SER A 9 2.25 -8.36 -2.69
CA SER A 9 2.85 -9.22 -1.66
C SER A 9 3.42 -10.50 -2.26
N THR A 10 2.76 -11.05 -3.28
CA THR A 10 3.25 -12.19 -4.07
C THR A 10 4.52 -11.83 -4.83
N ALA A 11 4.60 -10.63 -5.40
CA ALA A 11 5.79 -10.14 -6.09
C ALA A 11 7.00 -10.00 -5.15
N ALA A 12 6.78 -9.56 -3.90
CA ALA A 12 7.82 -9.51 -2.87
C ALA A 12 8.16 -10.89 -2.28
N GLY A 13 7.27 -11.87 -2.42
CA GLY A 13 7.42 -13.21 -1.83
C GLY A 13 7.32 -13.21 -0.30
N GLY A 14 7.51 -14.39 0.30
CA GLY A 14 7.35 -14.59 1.74
C GLY A 14 5.89 -14.72 2.19
N THR A 15 5.68 -14.76 3.51
CA THR A 15 4.36 -14.89 4.13
C THR A 15 3.92 -13.55 4.70
N TRP A 16 2.65 -13.20 4.49
CA TRP A 16 2.08 -11.90 4.84
C TRP A 16 0.84 -12.06 5.70
N GLU A 17 0.66 -11.12 6.62
CA GLU A 17 -0.45 -11.05 7.56
C GLU A 17 -1.15 -9.71 7.46
N HIS A 18 -2.46 -9.73 7.68
CA HIS A 18 -3.27 -8.53 7.68
C HIS A 18 -3.11 -7.84 9.04
N VAL A 19 -2.62 -6.60 9.04
CA VAL A 19 -2.44 -5.85 10.30
C VAL A 19 -3.77 -5.26 10.77
N SER A 20 -4.63 -4.87 9.83
CA SER A 20 -6.00 -4.40 10.07
C SER A 20 -6.84 -4.43 8.78
N GLY A 21 -8.17 -4.54 8.92
CA GLY A 21 -9.11 -4.33 7.80
C GLY A 21 -8.98 -2.93 7.18
N PRO A 22 -9.60 -2.67 6.02
CA PRO A 22 -9.39 -1.42 5.32
C PRO A 22 -9.82 -0.23 6.19
N GLY A 23 -8.86 0.59 6.62
CA GLY A 23 -9.13 1.82 7.35
C GLY A 23 -9.90 2.77 6.45
N VAL A 24 -11.04 3.26 6.92
CA VAL A 24 -11.90 4.15 6.14
C VAL A 24 -11.47 5.60 6.38
N ARG A 25 -11.30 6.37 5.31
CA ARG A 25 -10.94 7.80 5.38
C ARG A 25 -11.84 8.61 4.45
N GLU A 26 -12.17 9.82 4.88
CA GLU A 26 -12.78 10.81 3.99
C GLU A 26 -11.80 11.19 2.88
N CYS A 27 -12.32 11.42 1.68
CA CYS A 27 -11.57 11.95 0.54
C CYS A 27 -12.41 12.93 -0.27
N GLU A 28 -11.76 13.73 -1.10
CA GLU A 28 -12.42 14.63 -2.04
C GLU A 28 -12.43 14.02 -3.45
N GLN A 29 -13.60 14.05 -4.09
CA GLN A 29 -13.80 13.62 -5.46
C GLN A 29 -13.55 14.75 -6.46
N GLN A 30 -13.42 14.41 -7.75
CA GLN A 30 -13.43 15.42 -8.80
C GLN A 30 -14.73 16.22 -8.75
N GLY A 31 -14.63 17.55 -8.63
CA GLY A 31 -15.78 18.43 -8.46
C GLY A 31 -16.11 18.79 -7.01
N GLY A 32 -15.30 18.36 -6.03
CA GLY A 32 -15.38 18.81 -4.63
C GLY A 32 -16.39 18.06 -3.77
N ALA A 33 -16.97 16.96 -4.27
CA ALA A 33 -17.85 16.11 -3.48
C ALA A 33 -17.05 15.27 -2.47
N THR A 34 -17.58 15.10 -1.27
CA THR A 34 -17.00 14.23 -0.24
C THR A 34 -17.26 12.77 -0.57
N GLY A 35 -16.23 11.94 -0.49
CA GLY A 35 -16.29 10.49 -0.66
C GLY A 35 -15.50 9.72 0.39
N THR A 36 -15.32 8.44 0.13
CA THR A 36 -14.61 7.48 0.99
C THR A 36 -13.45 6.83 0.25
N ALA A 37 -12.30 6.78 0.91
CA ALA A 37 -11.15 5.99 0.51
C ALA A 37 -10.86 4.91 1.57
N PHE A 38 -10.42 3.75 1.09
CA PHE A 38 -10.04 2.62 1.91
C PHE A 38 -8.53 2.49 1.96
N VAL A 39 -7.97 2.22 3.14
CA VAL A 39 -6.54 2.00 3.36
C VAL A 39 -6.32 0.56 3.75
N TYR A 40 -5.65 -0.20 2.91
CA TYR A 40 -5.34 -1.60 3.16
C TYR A 40 -3.87 -1.76 3.52
N VAL A 41 -3.58 -2.51 4.59
CA VAL A 41 -2.21 -2.70 5.11
C VAL A 41 -1.96 -4.17 5.42
N ILE A 42 -0.88 -4.70 4.85
CA ILE A 42 -0.35 -6.02 5.17
C ILE A 42 1.10 -5.90 5.63
N LYS A 43 1.51 -6.80 6.51
CA LYS A 43 2.87 -6.88 7.04
C LYS A 43 3.43 -8.27 6.81
N ARG A 44 4.71 -8.34 6.48
CA ARG A 44 5.41 -9.62 6.34
C ARG A 44 5.55 -10.27 7.70
N ALA A 45 5.09 -11.52 7.80
CA ALA A 45 5.08 -12.30 9.04
C ALA A 45 6.51 -12.65 9.50
N ASP A 46 7.37 -12.97 8.54
CA ASP A 46 8.77 -13.30 8.76
C ASP A 46 9.68 -12.55 7.78
N THR A 47 10.63 -11.80 8.34
CA THR A 47 11.63 -11.02 7.59
C THR A 47 13.00 -11.66 7.61
N ALA A 48 13.16 -12.82 8.26
CA ALA A 48 14.41 -13.58 8.24
C ALA A 48 14.74 -14.00 6.80
N GLY A 49 15.94 -13.65 6.34
CA GLY A 49 16.40 -13.95 4.97
C GLY A 49 15.73 -13.13 3.87
N ALA A 50 14.96 -12.10 4.20
CA ALA A 50 14.45 -11.14 3.23
C ALA A 50 15.59 -10.38 2.54
N ASP A 51 15.52 -10.25 1.22
CA ASP A 51 16.40 -9.38 0.44
C ASP A 51 15.62 -8.12 0.07
N ALA A 52 15.78 -7.08 0.90
CA ALA A 52 15.04 -5.83 0.75
C ALA A 52 15.22 -5.19 -0.64
N ASP A 53 16.44 -5.22 -1.19
CA ASP A 53 16.72 -4.61 -2.48
C ASP A 53 16.09 -5.42 -3.62
N SER A 54 16.13 -6.76 -3.54
CA SER A 54 15.45 -7.62 -4.51
C SER A 54 13.94 -7.46 -4.46
N ASP A 55 13.36 -7.48 -3.27
CA ASP A 55 11.92 -7.35 -3.08
C ASP A 55 11.43 -5.98 -3.59
N ILE A 56 12.18 -4.89 -3.33
CA ILE A 56 11.85 -3.56 -3.84
C ILE A 56 11.88 -3.53 -5.37
N ARG A 57 12.87 -4.13 -6.02
CA ARG A 57 12.93 -4.18 -7.49
C ARG A 57 11.74 -4.94 -8.07
N LEU A 58 11.38 -6.08 -7.49
CA LEU A 58 10.27 -6.91 -7.94
C LEU A 58 8.92 -6.20 -7.77
N VAL A 59 8.69 -5.58 -6.61
CA VAL A 59 7.48 -4.79 -6.33
C VAL A 59 7.41 -3.56 -7.24
N SER A 60 8.51 -2.83 -7.40
CA SER A 60 8.57 -1.65 -8.27
C SER A 60 8.24 -2.00 -9.70
N LYS A 61 8.81 -3.10 -10.22
CA LYS A 61 8.48 -3.61 -11.56
C LYS A 61 7.01 -3.98 -11.67
N HIS A 62 6.48 -4.74 -10.71
CA HIS A 62 5.06 -5.13 -10.70
C HIS A 62 4.13 -3.91 -10.75
N TRP A 63 4.43 -2.87 -9.97
CA TRP A 63 3.67 -1.63 -9.96
C TRP A 63 3.77 -0.85 -11.27
N GLN A 64 4.97 -0.74 -11.84
CA GLN A 64 5.17 -0.10 -13.15
C GLN A 64 4.38 -0.80 -14.25
N ASP A 65 4.36 -2.14 -14.26
CA ASP A 65 3.62 -2.95 -15.24
C ASP A 65 2.08 -2.72 -15.12
N LEU A 66 1.60 -2.24 -13.96
CA LEU A 66 0.21 -1.87 -13.70
C LEU A 66 -0.09 -0.36 -13.89
N GLY A 67 0.86 0.41 -14.44
CA GLY A 67 0.71 1.84 -14.70
C GLY A 67 0.79 2.72 -13.44
N ILE A 68 1.44 2.23 -12.39
CA ILE A 68 1.81 3.04 -11.23
C ILE A 68 3.09 3.81 -11.56
N GLU A 69 3.10 5.11 -11.31
CA GLU A 69 4.34 5.88 -11.23
C GLU A 69 5.04 5.56 -9.92
N VAL A 70 6.26 5.02 -9.98
CA VAL A 70 7.02 4.59 -8.80
C VAL A 70 8.20 5.50 -8.50
N GLU A 71 8.49 5.65 -7.22
CA GLU A 71 9.65 6.35 -6.70
C GLU A 71 10.26 5.52 -5.58
N GLU A 72 11.44 4.96 -5.83
CA GLU A 72 12.25 4.32 -4.81
C GLU A 72 12.85 5.40 -3.89
N TYR A 73 12.91 5.11 -2.60
CA TYR A 73 13.44 6.02 -1.61
C TYR A 73 14.21 5.27 -0.53
N GLN A 74 15.03 6.02 0.19
CA GLN A 74 15.67 5.58 1.42
C GLN A 74 15.24 6.49 2.57
N SER A 75 14.94 5.92 3.73
CA SER A 75 14.73 6.73 4.94
C SER A 75 16.03 7.45 5.31
N GLY A 76 15.92 8.63 5.90
CA GLY A 76 17.08 9.28 6.51
C GLY A 76 17.62 8.51 7.72
N GLY A 77 18.85 8.81 8.13
CA GLY A 77 19.47 8.28 9.35
C GLY A 77 20.70 7.40 9.11
N ALA A 78 21.30 6.89 10.19
CA ALA A 78 22.51 6.08 10.15
C ALA A 78 22.30 4.68 9.53
N TYR A 79 21.04 4.21 9.50
CA TYR A 79 20.63 2.94 8.90
C TYR A 79 19.45 3.21 7.97
N PRO A 80 19.71 3.70 6.74
CA PRO A 80 18.66 4.03 5.79
C PRO A 80 17.86 2.79 5.43
N VAL A 81 16.55 2.89 5.54
CA VAL A 81 15.60 1.85 5.18
C VAL A 81 15.17 2.06 3.74
N PRO A 82 15.37 1.10 2.83
CA PRO A 82 14.89 1.24 1.48
C PRO A 82 13.38 0.97 1.40
N GLY A 83 12.73 1.64 0.45
CA GLY A 83 11.32 1.44 0.16
C GLY A 83 10.95 2.00 -1.19
N VAL A 84 9.70 1.81 -1.58
CA VAL A 84 9.14 2.38 -2.81
C VAL A 84 7.77 2.94 -2.53
N ARG A 85 7.47 4.10 -3.12
CA ARG A 85 6.14 4.70 -3.12
C ARG A 85 5.61 4.79 -4.54
N GLY A 86 4.31 4.63 -4.71
CA GLY A 86 3.65 4.63 -6.00
C GLY A 86 2.40 5.51 -6.02
N ARG A 87 2.09 6.09 -7.18
CA ARG A 87 0.87 6.88 -7.41
C ARG A 87 0.22 6.51 -8.74
N GLY A 88 -1.11 6.60 -8.81
CA GLY A 88 -1.88 6.36 -10.03
C GLY A 88 -2.32 4.91 -10.24
N GLY A 89 -2.66 4.54 -11.47
CA GLY A 89 -3.13 3.19 -11.84
C GLY A 89 -4.40 2.74 -11.08
N PRO A 90 -4.43 1.52 -10.50
CA PRO A 90 -5.59 0.99 -9.77
C PRO A 90 -5.83 1.59 -8.37
N VAL A 91 -4.91 2.40 -7.85
CA VAL A 91 -4.97 3.01 -6.51
C VAL A 91 -4.75 4.52 -6.59
N THR A 92 -4.92 5.23 -5.47
CA THR A 92 -4.49 6.64 -5.38
C THR A 92 -3.01 6.70 -5.01
N SER A 93 -2.61 5.90 -4.03
CA SER A 93 -1.24 5.78 -3.55
C SER A 93 -0.96 4.39 -3.04
N VAL A 94 0.30 3.96 -3.13
CA VAL A 94 0.82 2.74 -2.53
C VAL A 94 2.21 3.00 -1.94
N SER A 95 2.60 2.25 -0.90
CA SER A 95 3.96 2.25 -0.38
C SER A 95 4.36 0.87 0.10
N PHE A 96 5.62 0.53 -0.11
CA PHE A 96 6.27 -0.67 0.38
C PHE A 96 7.50 -0.26 1.17
N ASN A 97 7.50 -0.61 2.45
CA ASN A 97 8.60 -0.39 3.38
C ASN A 97 9.30 -1.73 3.60
N ALA A 98 10.59 -1.83 3.25
CA ALA A 98 11.36 -3.06 3.39
C ALA A 98 12.23 -3.08 4.67
N TYR A 99 11.81 -2.37 5.73
CA TYR A 99 12.46 -2.43 7.04
C TYR A 99 12.14 -3.74 7.76
N PRO A 100 13.11 -4.51 8.28
CA PRO A 100 12.83 -5.74 9.01
C PRO A 100 11.84 -5.60 10.19
N GLY A 101 11.81 -4.44 10.87
CA GLY A 101 10.84 -4.17 11.95
C GLY A 101 9.44 -3.74 11.48
N ASN A 102 9.34 -3.25 10.23
CA ASN A 102 8.11 -2.70 9.66
C ASN A 102 7.98 -3.02 8.16
N TYR A 103 8.13 -4.30 7.84
CA TYR A 103 8.14 -4.79 6.47
C TYR A 103 6.70 -4.87 5.98
N GLN A 104 6.21 -3.84 5.30
CA GLN A 104 4.78 -3.68 5.06
C GLN A 104 4.46 -3.07 3.70
N ILE A 105 3.31 -3.46 3.16
CA ILE A 105 2.70 -2.83 1.98
C ILE A 105 1.41 -2.14 2.45
N SER A 106 1.24 -0.88 2.07
CA SER A 106 0.00 -0.15 2.30
C SER A 106 -0.48 0.55 1.04
N ALA A 107 -1.79 0.47 0.75
CA ALA A 107 -2.41 1.12 -0.39
C ALA A 107 -3.66 1.89 0.01
N THR A 108 -3.91 2.99 -0.69
CA THR A 108 -5.11 3.81 -0.56
C THR A 108 -5.93 3.70 -1.84
N SER A 109 -7.21 3.34 -1.73
CA SER A 109 -8.11 3.23 -2.88
C SER A 109 -8.32 4.57 -3.58
N LYS A 110 -8.92 4.51 -4.78
CA LYS A 110 -9.57 5.69 -5.36
C LYS A 110 -10.72 6.13 -4.46
N CYS A 111 -11.01 7.43 -4.49
CA CYS A 111 -12.16 7.99 -3.81
C CYS A 111 -13.45 7.43 -4.42
N SER A 112 -14.29 6.83 -3.59
CA SER A 112 -15.58 6.25 -3.98
C SER A 112 -16.72 7.04 -3.34
N ASP A 113 -17.92 6.90 -3.89
CA ASP A 113 -19.11 7.52 -3.29
C ASP A 113 -19.39 6.96 -1.88
N GLY A 114 -20.00 7.80 -1.04
CA GLY A 114 -20.35 7.46 0.34
C GLY A 114 -19.44 8.15 1.35
N MET A 115 -19.98 8.48 2.52
CA MET A 115 -19.23 9.07 3.65
C MET A 115 -18.91 7.98 4.68
N PRO A 116 -17.72 7.99 5.31
CA PRO A 116 -17.38 7.06 6.39
C PRO A 116 -18.41 7.14 7.53
N ASP A 117 -18.88 8.35 7.84
CA ASP A 117 -19.81 8.62 8.92
C ASP A 117 -21.26 8.19 8.63
N LYS A 118 -21.58 7.85 7.37
CA LYS A 118 -22.88 7.26 6.98
C LYS A 118 -22.86 5.74 6.86
N LEU A 119 -21.69 5.10 6.96
CA LEU A 119 -21.55 3.64 7.04
C LEU A 119 -21.62 3.11 8.48
N ARG A 120 -21.65 3.99 9.48
CA ARG A 120 -21.84 3.64 10.90
C ARG A 120 -23.29 3.87 11.34
N LEU A 121 -24.26 3.23 10.68
CA LEU A 121 -25.64 3.00 11.17
C LEU A 121 -26.44 2.38 10.02
N GLU A 122 -26.43 1.06 9.87
CA GLU A 122 -27.62 0.23 9.57
C GLU A 122 -27.34 -1.22 10.02
N ASN A 123 -27.82 -1.51 11.24
CA ASN A 123 -28.03 -2.80 11.96
C ASN A 123 -26.83 -3.66 12.38
#